data_AF-A0A962RWC0-F1
#
_entry.id   AF-A0A962RWC0-F1
#
_cell.length_a   1.000
_cell.length_b   1.000
_cell.length_c   1.000
_cell.angle_alpha   90.00
_cell.angle_beta   90.00
_cell.angle_gamma   90.00
#
_symmetry.space_group_name_H-M   'P 1'
#
loop_
_entity.id
_entity.type
_entity.pdbx_description
1 polymer ?
#
loop_
_entity_poly.entity_id
_entity_poly.type
_entity_poly.pdbx_seq_one_letter_code
_entity_poly.pdbx_strand_id
1 'polypeptide(L)'
;MSELALDSACNVNVAVKPLVARLRERAADYRVAVRRLDSGVELIDAGIAVPGGLEAGRLVSEICMGGLGQVSLSGAAPFERWRWQVDVTASHPVIACLGSQYAGWSLNHGEGKSAFFALGSGPARAMGSKEPLYEELGYRNPPGETVIVLEVDREPPPEIAQKVVDRCGIAPEQLTIILTPTSSLAGGVQIVARVLEV
;
A
#
# COMPACT_ATOMS: atom_id res chain seq x y z
N MET A 1 25.46 13.81 8.76
CA MET A 1 24.00 13.69 8.93
C MET A 1 23.74 12.41 9.69
N SER A 2 22.92 12.41 10.74
CA SER A 2 22.51 11.17 11.40
C SER A 2 21.60 10.36 10.47
N GLU A 3 21.53 9.05 10.67
CA GLU A 3 20.65 8.13 9.94
C GLU A 3 19.19 8.62 9.95
N LEU A 4 18.70 9.09 11.11
CA LEU A 4 17.38 9.71 11.30
C LEU A 4 17.14 10.99 10.47
N ALA A 5 18.20 11.75 10.13
CA ALA A 5 18.08 12.95 9.32
C ALA A 5 17.93 12.64 7.82
N LEU A 6 18.39 11.47 7.38
CA LEU A 6 18.20 11.00 6.00
C LEU A 6 16.82 10.35 5.84
N ASP A 7 16.39 9.57 6.83
CA ASP A 7 15.05 8.98 6.89
C ASP A 7 13.93 10.03 6.81
N SER A 8 14.09 11.13 7.55
CA SER A 8 13.11 12.23 7.59
C SER A 8 13.06 13.09 6.33
N ALA A 9 14.07 12.99 5.45
CA ALA A 9 14.11 13.73 4.18
C ALA A 9 13.35 13.03 3.05
N CYS A 10 13.05 11.74 3.19
CA CYS A 10 12.37 10.97 2.16
C CYS A 10 10.86 11.25 2.13
N ASN A 11 10.30 11.47 0.94
CA ASN A 11 8.86 11.61 0.74
C ASN A 11 8.32 10.36 0.04
N VAL A 12 7.77 9.42 0.83
CA VAL A 12 7.22 8.15 0.32
C VAL A 12 6.06 8.36 -0.66
N ASN A 13 5.33 9.48 -0.55
CA ASN A 13 4.24 9.82 -1.47
C ASN A 13 4.76 10.26 -2.85
N VAL A 14 5.98 10.80 -2.92
CA VAL A 14 6.65 11.14 -4.19
C VAL A 14 7.37 9.92 -4.76
N ALA A 15 8.11 9.19 -3.93
CA ALA A 15 8.91 8.03 -4.36
C ALA A 15 8.05 6.91 -4.95
N VAL A 16 6.81 6.75 -4.49
CA VAL A 16 5.91 5.68 -4.94
C VAL A 16 5.29 5.94 -6.33
N LYS A 17 5.26 7.20 -6.80
CA LYS A 17 4.52 7.58 -8.01
C LYS A 17 4.85 6.77 -9.26
N PRO A 18 6.14 6.49 -9.58
CA PRO A 18 6.47 5.68 -10.75
C PRO A 18 5.94 4.24 -10.66
N LEU A 19 5.83 3.70 -9.44
CA LEU A 19 5.31 2.35 -9.22
C LEU A 19 3.79 2.28 -9.44
N VAL A 20 3.06 3.27 -8.93
CA VAL A 20 1.61 3.39 -9.14
C VAL A 20 1.30 3.63 -10.63
N ALA A 21 2.03 4.53 -11.28
CA ALA A 21 1.89 4.79 -12.72
C ALA A 21 2.13 3.50 -13.53
N ARG A 22 3.19 2.75 -13.23
CA ARG A 22 3.48 1.45 -13.86
C ARG A 22 2.36 0.44 -13.67
N LEU A 23 1.80 0.32 -12.45
CA LEU A 23 0.70 -0.61 -12.16
C LEU A 23 -0.55 -0.27 -12.99
N ARG A 24 -0.88 1.03 -13.09
CA ARG A 24 -2.01 1.55 -13.86
C ARG A 24 -1.83 1.40 -15.37
N GLU A 25 -0.70 1.87 -15.90
CA GLU A 25 -0.46 1.94 -17.34
C GLU A 25 -0.30 0.56 -17.96
N ARG A 26 0.14 -0.42 -17.16
CA ARG A 26 0.28 -1.83 -17.55
C ARG A 26 -0.74 -2.72 -16.86
N ALA A 27 -1.95 -2.22 -16.63
CA ALA A 27 -3.00 -2.92 -15.88
C ALA A 27 -3.28 -4.33 -16.43
N ALA A 28 -3.29 -4.50 -17.76
CA ALA A 28 -3.49 -5.81 -18.40
C ALA A 28 -2.36 -6.81 -18.08
N ASP A 29 -1.10 -6.35 -18.10
CA ASP A 29 0.06 -7.19 -17.80
C ASP A 29 0.06 -7.65 -16.33
N TYR A 30 -0.39 -6.78 -15.43
CA TYR A 30 -0.54 -7.08 -14.01
C TYR A 30 -1.88 -7.75 -13.67
N ARG A 31 -2.79 -7.90 -14.64
CA ARG A 31 -4.13 -8.48 -14.47
C ARG A 31 -4.95 -7.77 -13.38
N VAL A 32 -4.82 -6.45 -13.31
CA VAL A 32 -5.55 -5.56 -12.41
C VAL A 32 -6.61 -4.76 -13.17
N ALA A 33 -7.66 -4.31 -12.50
CA ALA A 33 -8.63 -3.38 -13.06
C ALA A 33 -8.43 -1.99 -12.47
N VAL A 34 -8.44 -0.97 -13.32
CA VAL A 34 -8.32 0.44 -12.90
C VAL A 34 -9.57 1.18 -13.32
N ARG A 35 -10.12 1.98 -12.41
CA ARG A 35 -11.24 2.87 -12.69
C ARG A 35 -11.24 4.07 -11.76
N ARG A 36 -11.85 5.17 -12.22
CA ARG A 36 -12.08 6.36 -11.40
C ARG A 36 -13.49 6.28 -10.80
N LEU A 37 -13.61 6.60 -9.52
CA LEU A 37 -14.88 6.77 -8.83
C LEU A 37 -15.52 8.11 -9.20
N ASP A 38 -16.83 8.25 -9.00
CA ASP A 38 -17.54 9.52 -9.22
C ASP A 38 -16.98 10.67 -8.38
N SER A 39 -16.35 10.35 -7.24
CA SER A 39 -15.66 11.32 -6.39
C SER A 39 -14.35 11.84 -6.96
N GLY A 40 -13.77 11.22 -8.00
CA GLY A 40 -12.45 11.55 -8.56
C GLY A 40 -11.32 10.61 -8.11
N VAL A 41 -11.52 9.86 -7.01
CA VAL A 41 -10.56 8.87 -6.48
C VAL A 41 -10.30 7.76 -7.51
N GLU A 42 -9.04 7.38 -7.69
CA GLU A 42 -8.66 6.23 -8.52
C GLU A 42 -8.71 4.95 -7.70
N LEU A 43 -9.36 3.92 -8.22
CA LEU A 43 -9.43 2.59 -7.62
C LEU A 43 -8.73 1.57 -8.51
N ILE A 44 -7.80 0.83 -7.93
CA ILE A 44 -7.12 -0.30 -8.55
C ILE A 44 -7.54 -1.58 -7.81
N ASP A 45 -8.32 -2.42 -8.49
CA ASP A 45 -8.65 -3.77 -8.01
C ASP A 45 -7.55 -4.73 -8.45
N ALA A 46 -6.84 -5.31 -7.48
CA ALA A 46 -5.77 -6.26 -7.71
C ALA A 46 -6.12 -7.71 -7.28
N GLY A 47 -7.39 -8.02 -7.05
CA GLY A 47 -7.76 -9.41 -6.71
C GLY A 47 -9.21 -9.73 -6.35
N ILE A 48 -10.13 -8.76 -6.35
CA ILE A 48 -11.54 -8.97 -5.96
C ILE A 48 -12.34 -9.48 -7.17
N ALA A 49 -12.52 -8.64 -8.19
CA ALA A 49 -13.26 -8.98 -9.41
C ALA A 49 -12.33 -9.47 -10.53
N VAL A 50 -11.03 -9.22 -10.39
CA VAL A 50 -9.99 -9.67 -11.31
C VAL A 50 -9.03 -10.65 -10.64
N PRO A 51 -8.33 -11.50 -11.42
CA PRO A 51 -7.44 -12.49 -10.82
C PRO A 51 -6.21 -11.91 -10.10
N GLY A 52 -5.74 -10.74 -10.52
CA GLY A 52 -4.42 -10.22 -10.13
C GLY A 52 -3.27 -11.14 -10.57
N GLY A 53 -2.13 -11.00 -9.91
CA GLY A 53 -0.95 -11.81 -10.22
C GLY A 53 0.17 -11.63 -9.21
N LEU A 54 1.18 -12.50 -9.29
CA LEU A 54 2.35 -12.45 -8.42
C LEU A 54 3.13 -11.15 -8.63
N GLU A 55 3.30 -10.72 -9.90
CA GLU A 55 3.97 -9.45 -10.22
C GLU A 55 3.16 -8.22 -9.79
N ALA A 56 1.82 -8.31 -9.77
CA ALA A 56 0.98 -7.27 -9.20
C ALA A 56 1.23 -7.17 -7.69
N GLY A 57 1.23 -8.31 -6.98
CA GLY A 57 1.56 -8.35 -5.56
C GLY A 57 2.97 -7.85 -5.25
N ARG A 58 3.97 -8.23 -6.05
CA ARG A 58 5.35 -7.74 -5.94
C ARG A 58 5.40 -6.22 -6.06
N LEU A 59 4.72 -5.65 -7.06
CA LEU A 59 4.65 -4.21 -7.26
C LEU A 59 3.88 -3.49 -6.15
N VAL A 60 2.73 -4.03 -5.72
CA VAL A 60 1.95 -3.50 -4.59
C VAL A 60 2.76 -3.54 -3.30
N SER A 61 3.63 -4.53 -3.10
CA SER A 61 4.51 -4.60 -1.94
C SER A 61 5.51 -3.43 -1.91
N GLU A 62 6.15 -3.13 -3.03
CA GLU A 62 7.04 -1.96 -3.16
C GLU A 62 6.25 -0.64 -2.97
N ILE A 63 4.99 -0.60 -3.40
CA ILE A 63 4.08 0.51 -3.16
C ILE A 63 3.78 0.67 -1.66
N CYS A 64 3.46 -0.42 -0.95
CA CYS A 64 3.29 -0.41 0.49
C CYS A 64 4.55 0.09 1.20
N MET A 65 5.74 -0.27 0.72
CA MET A 65 7.03 0.19 1.24
C MET A 65 7.40 1.63 0.82
N GLY A 66 6.47 2.36 0.20
CA GLY A 66 6.67 3.75 -0.17
C GLY A 66 7.73 3.99 -1.24
N GLY A 67 8.02 2.98 -2.07
CA GLY A 67 9.08 3.05 -3.07
C GLY A 67 10.50 3.02 -2.51
N LEU A 68 10.66 2.80 -1.20
CA LEU A 68 11.97 2.71 -0.53
C LEU A 68 12.44 1.26 -0.32
N GLY A 69 11.56 0.29 -0.63
CA GLY A 69 11.81 -1.14 -0.62
C GLY A 69 11.89 -1.75 -2.01
N GLN A 70 12.61 -2.87 -2.11
CA GLN A 70 12.68 -3.70 -3.30
C GLN A 70 12.18 -5.09 -2.97
N VAL A 71 11.34 -5.63 -3.86
CA VAL A 71 10.76 -6.96 -3.71
C VAL A 71 11.02 -7.77 -4.98
N SER A 72 11.60 -8.96 -4.85
CA SER A 72 11.81 -9.88 -5.96
C SER A 72 11.21 -11.26 -5.69
N LEU A 73 10.73 -11.90 -6.75
CA LEU A 73 10.32 -13.30 -6.74
C LEU A 73 11.49 -14.14 -7.24
N SER A 74 11.98 -15.08 -6.44
CA SER A 74 13.11 -15.93 -6.83
C SER A 74 12.75 -17.41 -6.73
N GLY A 75 13.27 -18.19 -7.69
CA GLY A 75 13.04 -19.64 -7.81
C GLY A 75 14.05 -20.51 -7.04
N ALA A 76 14.72 -19.95 -6.04
CA ALA A 76 15.91 -20.53 -5.41
C ALA A 76 15.74 -20.81 -3.92
N ALA A 77 14.51 -21.09 -3.47
CA ALA A 77 14.27 -21.38 -2.07
C ALA A 77 14.99 -22.67 -1.62
N PRO A 78 15.59 -22.67 -0.41
CA PRO A 78 16.35 -23.82 0.11
C PRO A 78 15.45 -25.00 0.50
N PHE A 79 14.13 -24.84 0.39
CA PHE A 79 13.15 -25.82 0.82
C PHE A 79 12.67 -26.68 -0.36
N GLU A 80 12.81 -28.00 -0.26
CA GLU A 80 12.47 -28.93 -1.36
C GLU A 80 11.00 -28.81 -1.84
N ARG A 81 10.09 -28.47 -0.91
CA ARG A 81 8.64 -28.33 -1.19
C ARG A 81 8.23 -26.95 -1.68
N TRP A 82 9.06 -25.93 -1.51
CA TRP A 82 8.74 -24.55 -1.84
C TRP A 82 9.85 -24.01 -2.74
N ARG A 83 9.59 -23.97 -4.05
CA ARG A 83 10.59 -23.54 -5.04
C ARG A 83 10.67 -22.03 -5.22
N TRP A 84 9.69 -21.28 -4.71
CA TRP A 84 9.62 -19.84 -4.86
C TRP A 84 9.70 -19.15 -3.50
N GLN A 85 10.40 -18.02 -3.45
CA GLN A 85 10.43 -17.12 -2.30
C GLN A 85 10.26 -15.67 -2.73
N VAL A 86 9.98 -14.84 -1.73
CA VAL A 86 9.97 -13.39 -1.85
C VAL A 86 11.19 -12.88 -1.09
N ASP A 87 12.06 -12.16 -1.80
CA ASP A 87 13.19 -11.46 -1.18
C ASP A 87 12.82 -10.00 -1.01
N VAL A 88 13.06 -9.44 0.18
CA VAL A 88 12.68 -8.08 0.55
C VAL A 88 13.88 -7.35 1.11
N THR A 89 14.18 -6.18 0.56
CA THR A 89 15.23 -5.29 1.06
C THR A 89 14.71 -3.85 1.11
N ALA A 90 15.32 -3.00 1.94
CA ALA A 90 14.94 -1.60 2.05
C ALA A 90 16.17 -0.71 2.19
N SER A 91 16.13 0.45 1.55
CA SER A 91 17.14 1.51 1.72
C SER A 91 16.97 2.27 3.04
N HIS A 92 15.73 2.39 3.51
CA HIS A 92 15.34 3.07 4.74
C HIS A 92 14.36 2.17 5.50
N PRO A 93 14.82 1.11 6.18
CA PRO A 93 13.95 0.06 6.72
C PRO A 93 12.86 0.58 7.66
N VAL A 94 13.17 1.53 8.54
CA VAL A 94 12.19 2.09 9.47
C VAL A 94 11.06 2.83 8.73
N ILE A 95 11.40 3.68 7.76
CA ILE A 95 10.40 4.44 7.00
C ILE A 95 9.63 3.54 6.03
N ALA A 96 10.32 2.62 5.35
CA ALA A 96 9.71 1.67 4.43
C ALA A 96 8.72 0.75 5.15
N CYS A 97 9.15 0.12 6.26
CA CYS A 97 8.35 -0.83 7.01
C CYS A 97 7.31 -0.13 7.90
N LEU A 98 7.72 0.71 8.85
CA LEU A 98 6.80 1.29 9.84
C LEU A 98 6.10 2.55 9.32
N GLY A 99 6.85 3.42 8.64
CA GLY A 99 6.35 4.68 8.10
C GLY A 99 5.40 4.53 6.91
N SER A 100 5.41 3.37 6.24
CA SER A 100 4.61 3.10 5.05
C SER A 100 3.94 1.72 5.08
N GLN A 101 4.70 0.63 5.04
CA GLN A 101 4.18 -0.72 4.79
C GLN A 101 3.22 -1.21 5.87
N TYR A 102 3.53 -0.98 7.14
CA TYR A 102 2.76 -1.42 8.29
C TYR A 102 1.27 -1.09 8.13
N ALA A 103 0.41 -2.09 8.37
CA ALA A 103 -1.04 -2.00 8.22
C ALA A 103 -1.70 -1.36 9.45
N GLY A 104 -1.21 -0.18 9.85
CA GLY A 104 -1.57 0.46 11.11
C GLY A 104 -2.80 1.37 11.06
N TRP A 105 -3.27 1.74 9.87
CA TRP A 105 -4.41 2.67 9.76
C TRP A 105 -5.75 1.92 9.76
N SER A 106 -6.39 1.88 10.93
CA SER A 106 -7.75 1.36 11.08
C SER A 106 -8.79 2.26 10.39
N LEU A 107 -9.48 1.73 9.39
CA LEU A 107 -10.50 2.41 8.60
C LEU A 107 -11.84 1.67 8.74
N ASN A 108 -12.81 2.32 9.37
CA ASN A 108 -14.12 1.74 9.64
C ASN A 108 -15.27 2.66 9.19
N HIS A 109 -16.38 2.09 8.75
CA HIS A 109 -17.62 2.84 8.45
C HIS A 109 -18.86 1.96 8.67
N GLY A 110 -19.95 2.57 9.14
CA GLY A 110 -21.20 1.89 9.47
C GLY A 110 -21.20 1.23 10.85
N GLU A 111 -22.33 0.59 11.18
CA GLU A 111 -22.58 -0.06 12.47
C GLU A 111 -23.05 -1.51 12.27
N GLY A 112 -22.87 -2.34 13.30
CA GLY A 112 -23.34 -3.72 13.32
C GLY A 112 -22.62 -4.65 12.34
N LYS A 113 -23.28 -5.75 11.95
CA LYS A 113 -22.69 -6.83 11.13
C LYS A 113 -22.34 -6.42 9.71
N SER A 114 -22.88 -5.31 9.22
CA SER A 114 -22.61 -4.77 7.89
C SER A 114 -21.49 -3.73 7.87
N ALA A 115 -20.95 -3.35 9.03
CA ALA A 115 -19.87 -2.37 9.12
C ALA A 115 -18.69 -2.80 8.23
N PHE A 116 -18.12 -1.81 7.55
CA PHE A 116 -16.88 -1.97 6.82
C PHE A 116 -15.70 -1.77 7.76
N PHE A 117 -14.71 -2.65 7.67
CA PHE A 117 -13.46 -2.56 8.39
C PHE A 117 -12.32 -2.93 7.44
N ALA A 118 -11.27 -2.13 7.44
CA ALA A 118 -10.04 -2.40 6.71
C ALA A 118 -8.84 -1.87 7.50
N LEU A 119 -7.73 -2.56 7.35
CA LEU A 119 -6.42 -2.03 7.71
C LEU A 119 -5.79 -1.43 6.46
N GLY A 120 -5.45 -0.15 6.53
CA GLY A 120 -4.76 0.58 5.48
C GLY A 120 -3.26 0.53 5.66
N SER A 121 -2.55 0.27 4.57
CA SER A 121 -1.09 0.34 4.42
C SER A 121 -0.69 1.40 3.39
N GLY A 122 0.58 1.77 3.40
CA GLY A 122 1.21 2.56 2.36
C GLY A 122 1.36 4.06 2.68
N PRO A 123 1.87 4.83 1.69
CA PRO A 123 2.30 6.22 1.83
C PRO A 123 1.28 7.20 2.42
N ALA A 124 -0.02 6.98 2.20
CA ALA A 124 -1.07 7.83 2.74
C ALA A 124 -1.04 7.93 4.27
N ARG A 125 -0.58 6.86 4.95
CA ARG A 125 -0.45 6.85 6.41
C ARG A 125 0.50 7.93 6.93
N ALA A 126 1.58 8.21 6.19
CA ALA A 126 2.56 9.25 6.53
C ALA A 126 2.00 10.68 6.47
N MET A 127 0.78 10.86 5.95
CA MET A 127 0.05 12.13 5.95
C MET A 127 -1.11 12.11 6.95
N GLY A 128 -2.05 11.17 6.79
CA GLY A 128 -3.36 11.26 7.44
C GLY A 128 -3.60 10.34 8.64
N SER A 129 -2.72 9.35 8.89
CA SER A 129 -2.89 8.44 10.02
C SER A 129 -2.60 9.13 11.36
N LYS A 130 -3.40 8.84 12.39
CA LYS A 130 -3.24 9.38 13.76
C LYS A 130 -2.49 8.43 14.71
N GLU A 131 -1.75 7.47 14.17
CA GLU A 131 -0.95 6.56 14.98
C GLU A 131 0.16 7.34 15.74
N PRO A 132 0.33 7.13 17.06
CA PRO A 132 1.43 7.71 17.85
C PRO A 132 2.82 7.41 17.28
N LEU A 133 2.93 6.30 16.55
CA LEU A 133 4.12 5.88 15.81
C LEU A 133 4.80 7.03 15.05
N TYR A 134 4.04 7.90 14.38
CA TYR A 134 4.64 8.97 13.58
C TYR A 134 5.24 10.11 14.43
N GLU A 135 4.79 10.28 15.68
CA GLU A 135 5.43 11.18 16.64
C GLU A 135 6.76 10.57 17.11
N GLU A 136 6.77 9.26 17.39
CA GLU A 136 7.99 8.52 17.76
C GLU A 136 9.04 8.52 16.64
N LEU A 137 8.59 8.37 15.39
CA LEU A 137 9.46 8.41 14.22
C LEU A 137 9.92 9.83 13.85
N GLY A 138 9.26 10.88 14.36
CA GLY A 138 9.50 12.26 13.91
C GLY A 138 9.28 12.45 12.40
N TYR A 139 8.36 11.70 11.80
CA TYR A 139 8.21 11.57 10.36
C TYR A 139 6.79 11.87 9.89
N ARG A 140 6.64 12.81 8.97
CA ARG A 140 5.40 13.10 8.24
C ARG A 140 5.74 13.58 6.83
N ASN A 141 4.84 13.35 5.89
CA ASN A 141 4.95 13.96 4.56
C ASN A 141 3.89 15.07 4.40
N PRO A 142 4.20 16.13 3.63
CA PRO A 142 3.22 17.17 3.33
C PRO A 142 2.10 16.61 2.42
N PRO A 143 0.91 17.25 2.39
CA PRO A 143 -0.16 16.87 1.50
C PRO A 143 0.27 16.80 0.03
N GLY A 144 -0.20 15.78 -0.68
CA GLY A 144 0.09 15.55 -2.09
C GLY A 144 -0.52 14.25 -2.60
N GLU A 145 -0.33 13.97 -3.89
CA GLU A 145 -0.76 12.71 -4.50
C GLU A 145 -0.22 11.50 -3.73
N THR A 146 -1.09 10.54 -3.43
CA THR A 146 -0.80 9.42 -2.56
C THR A 146 -1.54 8.16 -2.96
N VAL A 147 -1.14 7.07 -2.30
CA VAL A 147 -1.77 5.77 -2.42
C VAL A 147 -1.98 5.16 -1.05
N ILE A 148 -3.12 4.51 -0.88
CA ILE A 148 -3.42 3.63 0.24
C ILE A 148 -3.75 2.24 -0.30
N VAL A 149 -3.21 1.22 0.35
CA VAL A 149 -3.49 -0.19 0.03
C VAL A 149 -4.39 -0.76 1.11
N LEU A 150 -5.52 -1.33 0.72
CA LEU A 150 -6.51 -1.92 1.61
C LEU A 150 -6.56 -3.43 1.41
N GLU A 151 -6.33 -4.16 2.49
CA GLU A 151 -6.52 -5.61 2.53
C GLU A 151 -8.00 -5.94 2.75
N VAL A 152 -8.75 -6.09 1.65
CA VAL A 152 -10.22 -6.24 1.68
C VAL A 152 -10.71 -7.17 0.57
N ASP A 153 -11.86 -7.81 0.79
CA ASP A 153 -12.55 -8.72 -0.13
C ASP A 153 -13.74 -8.08 -0.86
N ARG A 154 -14.03 -6.83 -0.54
CA ARG A 154 -15.07 -6.02 -1.18
C ARG A 154 -14.61 -4.57 -1.28
N GLU A 155 -15.19 -3.87 -2.22
CA GLU A 155 -14.94 -2.45 -2.41
C GLU A 155 -15.29 -1.63 -1.15
N PRO A 156 -14.45 -0.66 -0.74
CA PRO A 156 -14.78 0.22 0.37
C PRO A 156 -15.97 1.13 0.02
N PRO A 157 -16.87 1.42 0.99
CA PRO A 157 -17.91 2.40 0.77
C PRO A 157 -17.29 3.81 0.59
N PRO A 158 -17.94 4.74 -0.12
CA PRO A 158 -17.38 6.05 -0.45
C PRO A 158 -16.86 6.85 0.75
N GLU A 159 -17.46 6.67 1.92
CA GLU A 159 -17.08 7.34 3.17
C GLU A 159 -15.69 6.95 3.66
N ILE A 160 -15.19 5.76 3.30
CA ILE A 160 -13.81 5.36 3.59
C ILE A 160 -12.83 6.15 2.72
N ALA A 161 -13.12 6.28 1.42
CA ALA A 161 -12.29 7.08 0.52
C ALA A 161 -12.29 8.56 0.96
N GLN A 162 -13.47 9.12 1.25
CA GLN A 162 -13.60 10.50 1.74
C GLN A 162 -12.82 10.71 3.05
N LYS A 163 -12.90 9.76 3.99
CA LYS A 163 -12.13 9.82 5.24
C LYS A 163 -10.62 9.89 4.99
N VAL A 164 -10.09 9.13 4.04
CA VAL A 164 -8.65 9.18 3.69
C VAL A 164 -8.30 10.53 3.06
N VAL A 165 -9.11 11.02 2.12
CA VAL A 165 -8.94 12.34 1.48
C VAL A 165 -8.89 13.46 2.53
N ASP A 166 -9.89 13.53 3.41
CA ASP A 166 -9.99 14.56 4.45
C ASP A 166 -8.81 14.51 5.43
N ARG A 167 -8.43 13.29 5.84
CA ARG A 167 -7.32 13.09 6.79
C ARG A 167 -5.97 13.44 6.18
N CYS A 168 -5.79 13.22 4.88
CA CYS A 168 -4.56 13.58 4.17
C CYS A 168 -4.54 15.05 3.74
N GLY A 169 -5.67 15.76 3.76
CA GLY A 169 -5.77 17.16 3.34
C GLY A 169 -5.53 17.35 1.84
N ILE A 170 -6.06 16.45 1.02
CA ILE A 170 -5.85 16.42 -0.44
C ILE A 170 -7.18 16.51 -1.20
N ALA A 171 -7.12 16.72 -2.51
CA ALA A 171 -8.28 16.55 -3.39
C ALA A 171 -8.49 15.06 -3.74
N PRO A 172 -9.72 14.62 -4.03
CA PRO A 172 -10.01 13.23 -4.38
C PRO A 172 -9.17 12.67 -5.53
N GLU A 173 -8.87 13.47 -6.55
CA GLU A 173 -8.07 13.06 -7.72
C GLU A 173 -6.62 12.76 -7.37
N GLN A 174 -6.17 13.17 -6.19
CA GLN A 174 -4.83 12.91 -5.65
C GLN A 174 -4.77 11.58 -4.88
N LEU A 175 -5.89 10.88 -4.67
CA LEU A 175 -5.92 9.60 -3.97
C LEU A 175 -6.06 8.43 -4.95
N THR A 176 -5.14 7.47 -4.84
CA THR A 176 -5.29 6.12 -5.38
C THR A 176 -5.55 5.13 -4.25
N ILE A 177 -6.53 4.25 -4.42
CA ILE A 177 -6.82 3.14 -3.51
C ILE A 177 -6.52 1.83 -4.26
N ILE A 178 -5.68 0.98 -3.67
CA ILE A 178 -5.41 -0.36 -4.20
C ILE A 178 -6.08 -1.39 -3.29
N LEU A 179 -6.85 -2.31 -3.88
CA LEU A 179 -7.55 -3.38 -3.14
C LEU A 179 -6.82 -4.72 -3.35
N THR A 180 -6.46 -5.38 -2.24
CA THR A 180 -5.80 -6.69 -2.27
C THR A 180 -6.45 -7.68 -1.30
N PRO A 181 -7.34 -8.57 -1.75
CA PRO A 181 -7.89 -9.61 -0.88
C PRO A 181 -6.84 -10.66 -0.52
N THR A 182 -6.87 -11.15 0.71
CA THR A 182 -5.94 -12.20 1.21
C THR A 182 -6.01 -13.50 0.40
N SER A 183 -7.15 -13.77 -0.23
CA SER A 183 -7.39 -14.92 -1.10
C SER A 183 -6.83 -14.78 -2.52
N SER A 184 -6.26 -13.63 -2.88
CA SER A 184 -5.68 -13.39 -4.21
C SER A 184 -4.17 -13.61 -4.27
N LEU A 185 -3.64 -13.79 -5.48
CA LEU A 185 -2.20 -13.86 -5.72
C LEU A 185 -1.49 -12.57 -5.27
N ALA A 186 -2.08 -11.40 -5.55
CA ALA A 186 -1.50 -10.12 -5.16
C ALA A 186 -1.50 -9.94 -3.64
N GLY A 187 -2.61 -10.29 -2.98
CA GLY A 187 -2.73 -10.28 -1.52
C GLY A 187 -1.74 -11.23 -0.84
N GLY A 188 -1.63 -12.47 -1.32
CA GLY A 188 -0.68 -13.44 -0.78
C GLY A 188 0.77 -12.95 -0.85
N VAL A 189 1.19 -12.40 -2.00
CA VAL A 189 2.55 -11.87 -2.15
C VAL A 189 2.79 -10.66 -1.26
N GLN A 190 1.86 -9.70 -1.17
CA GLN A 190 2.07 -8.53 -0.32
C GLN A 190 2.20 -8.89 1.16
N ILE A 191 1.46 -9.89 1.63
CA ILE A 191 1.54 -10.36 3.02
C ILE A 191 2.90 -10.98 3.27
N VAL A 192 3.37 -11.85 2.38
CA VAL A 192 4.70 -12.47 2.51
C VAL A 192 5.81 -11.42 2.43
N ALA A 193 5.64 -10.38 1.62
CA ALA A 193 6.61 -9.29 1.49
C ALA A 193 6.73 -8.39 2.75
N ARG A 194 5.91 -8.62 3.79
CA ARG A 194 6.04 -7.96 5.10
C ARG A 194 7.09 -8.62 6.01
N VAL A 195 7.84 -9.60 5.52
CA VAL A 195 8.87 -10.31 6.31
C VAL A 195 9.93 -9.38 6.94
N LEU A 196 10.21 -8.21 6.35
CA LEU A 196 11.14 -7.22 6.91
C LEU A 196 10.46 -6.26 7.91
N GLU A 197 9.13 -6.19 7.90
CA GLU A 197 8.33 -5.33 8.79
C GLU A 197 8.08 -5.97 10.15
N VAL A 198 8.07 -7.31 10.21
CA VAL A 198 7.74 -8.14 11.39
C VAL A 198 8.94 -8.53 12.26
#